data_AF-A0A645JM53-F1
#
_entry.id   AF-A0A645JM53-F1
#
_cell.length_a   1.000
_cell.length_b   1.000
_cell.length_c   1.000
_cell.angle_alpha   90.00
_cell.angle_beta   90.00
_cell.angle_gamma   90.00
#
_symmetry.space_group_name_H-M   'P 1'
#
loop_
_entity.id
_entity.type
_entity.pdbx_description
1 polymer ?
#
loop_
_entity_poly.entity_id
_entity_poly.type
_entity_poly.pdbx_seq_one_letter_code
_entity_poly.pdbx_strand_id
1 'polypeptide(L)'
;MGVNRFGTESVTYEGVGEQKKWLRLESYGPKFVENIIQATARDILAEAMMRLDEAGYRIVMHIHDEVVIEAPETASLEKICEMMGRTPAWADGLLLRADGYVCDFYKKD
;
A
#
# COMPACT_ATOMS: atom_id res chain seq x y z
N MET A 1 17.53 -17.54 14.53
CA MET A 1 16.66 -17.80 15.69
C MET A 1 17.41 -17.39 16.95
N GLY A 2 16.70 -16.83 17.93
CA GLY A 2 17.24 -16.35 19.21
C GLY A 2 16.19 -16.41 20.31
N VAL A 3 16.54 -16.02 21.53
CA VAL A 3 15.62 -15.99 22.69
C VAL A 3 15.15 -14.55 22.89
N ASN A 4 13.84 -14.33 22.98
CA ASN A 4 13.29 -13.00 23.22
C ASN A 4 13.39 -12.58 24.69
N ARG A 5 13.01 -11.34 24.98
CA ARG A 5 12.93 -10.79 26.34
C ARG A 5 12.09 -11.60 27.35
N PHE A 6 11.24 -12.51 26.88
CA PHE A 6 10.37 -13.37 27.70
C PHE A 6 10.90 -14.81 27.85
N GLY A 7 12.11 -15.09 27.36
CA GLY A 7 12.72 -16.43 27.48
C GLY A 7 12.18 -17.44 26.46
N THR A 8 11.46 -17.00 25.44
CA THR A 8 10.89 -17.87 24.40
C THR A 8 11.63 -17.71 23.07
N GLU A 9 11.59 -18.73 22.22
CA GLU A 9 12.23 -18.69 20.91
C GLU A 9 11.57 -17.62 20.00
N SER A 10 12.40 -16.88 19.26
CA SER A 10 11.98 -15.80 18.37
C SER A 10 12.93 -15.61 17.19
N VAL A 11 12.44 -14.92 16.16
CA VAL A 11 13.27 -14.46 15.05
C VAL A 11 13.98 -13.17 15.47
N THR A 12 15.30 -13.16 15.33
CA THR A 12 16.13 -11.99 15.63
C THR A 12 17.01 -11.62 14.45
N TYR A 13 17.24 -10.34 14.22
CA TYR A 13 18.06 -9.83 13.10
C TYR A 13 18.75 -8.51 13.50
N GLU A 14 19.81 -8.11 12.79
CA GLU A 14 20.43 -6.80 13.00
C GLU A 14 19.64 -5.71 12.27
N GLY A 15 19.33 -4.62 12.97
CA GLY A 15 18.61 -3.50 12.41
C GLY A 15 18.78 -2.23 13.22
N VAL A 16 18.25 -1.14 12.69
CA VAL A 16 18.28 0.16 13.36
C VAL A 16 17.09 0.25 14.32
N GLY A 17 17.35 0.35 15.62
CA GLY A 17 16.29 0.57 16.61
C GLY A 17 15.83 2.03 16.69
N GLU A 18 14.88 2.31 17.58
CA GLU A 18 14.24 3.64 17.74
C GLU A 18 15.25 4.77 17.98
N GLN A 19 16.37 4.48 18.67
CA GLN A 19 17.46 5.44 18.92
C GLN A 19 18.42 5.62 17.74
N LYS A 20 18.06 5.15 16.54
CA LYS A 20 18.89 5.19 15.32
C LYS A 20 20.26 4.52 15.46
N LYS A 21 20.36 3.50 16.33
CA LYS A 21 21.57 2.70 16.51
C LYS A 21 21.34 1.27 16.01
N TRP A 22 22.39 0.66 15.50
CA TRP A 22 22.39 -0.76 15.17
C TRP A 22 22.29 -1.60 16.44
N LEU A 23 21.33 -2.52 16.46
CA LEU A 23 21.19 -3.51 17.51
C LEU A 23 20.52 -4.77 16.96
N ARG A 24 20.60 -5.86 17.74
CA ARG A 24 19.85 -7.06 17.44
C ARG A 24 18.39 -6.88 17.88
N LEU A 25 17.51 -6.80 16.90
CA LEU A 25 16.07 -6.65 17.08
C LEU A 25 15.40 -8.03 17.19
N GLU A 26 14.35 -8.08 18.00
CA GLU A 26 13.43 -9.22 18.09
C GLU A 26 12.20 -8.95 17.21
N SER A 27 11.64 -10.01 16.62
CA SER A 27 10.37 -9.97 15.89
C SER A 27 9.42 -11.04 16.41
N TYR A 28 8.14 -10.85 16.10
CA TYR A 28 7.04 -11.68 16.59
C TYR A 28 5.99 -11.81 15.49
N GLY A 29 5.14 -12.84 15.58
CA GLY A 29 4.16 -13.20 14.55
C GLY A 29 3.34 -12.01 14.02
N PRO A 30 2.64 -11.24 14.89
CA PRO A 30 1.87 -10.08 14.48
C PRO A 30 2.63 -9.05 13.62
N LYS A 31 3.89 -8.74 13.95
CA LYS A 31 4.72 -7.82 13.17
C LYS A 31 4.98 -8.34 11.75
N PHE A 32 5.16 -9.65 11.59
CA PHE A 32 5.33 -10.24 10.26
C PHE A 32 4.02 -10.20 9.46
N VAL A 33 2.90 -10.54 10.10
CA VAL A 33 1.58 -10.50 9.47
C VAL A 33 1.27 -9.08 9.00
N GLU A 34 1.46 -8.08 9.86
CA GLU A 34 1.31 -6.67 9.53
C GLU A 34 2.15 -6.27 8.33
N ASN A 35 3.45 -6.58 8.34
CA ASN A 35 4.36 -6.22 7.25
C ASN A 35 3.98 -6.89 5.92
N ILE A 36 3.57 -8.16 5.94
CA ILE A 36 3.18 -8.91 4.74
C ILE A 36 1.90 -8.30 4.14
N ILE A 37 0.91 -7.98 4.97
CA ILE A 37 -0.35 -7.39 4.53
C ILE A 37 -0.09 -6.00 3.94
N GLN A 38 0.69 -5.15 4.62
CA GLN A 38 1.01 -3.81 4.12
C GLN A 38 1.82 -3.85 2.82
N ALA A 39 2.79 -4.77 2.70
CA ALA A 39 3.55 -4.95 1.46
C ALA A 39 2.63 -5.39 0.30
N THR A 40 1.73 -6.34 0.56
CA THR A 40 0.78 -6.84 -0.45
C THR A 40 -0.18 -5.72 -0.90
N ALA A 41 -0.70 -4.92 0.04
CA ALA A 41 -1.54 -3.77 -0.27
C ALA A 41 -0.78 -2.72 -1.11
N ARG A 42 0.51 -2.50 -0.82
CA ARG A 42 1.35 -1.58 -1.58
C ARG A 42 1.58 -2.07 -3.01
N ASP A 43 1.80 -3.37 -3.20
CA ASP A 43 2.00 -3.95 -4.53
C ASP A 43 0.73 -3.82 -5.39
N ILE A 44 -0.44 -4.07 -4.80
CA ILE A 44 -1.75 -3.87 -5.47
C ILE A 44 -1.91 -2.41 -5.90
N LEU A 45 -1.67 -1.47 -5.00
CA LEU A 45 -1.78 -0.03 -5.29
C LEU A 45 -0.79 0.40 -6.38
N ALA A 46 0.46 -0.08 -6.32
CA ALA A 46 1.48 0.26 -7.29
C ALA A 46 1.08 -0.20 -8.71
N GLU A 47 0.53 -1.42 -8.85
CA GLU A 47 0.05 -1.92 -10.13
C GLU A 47 -1.15 -1.11 -10.65
N ALA A 48 -2.07 -0.69 -9.77
CA ALA A 48 -3.16 0.21 -10.13
C ALA A 48 -2.66 1.58 -10.61
N MET A 49 -1.68 2.16 -9.90
CA MET A 49 -1.04 3.42 -10.30
C MET A 49 -0.34 3.31 -11.66
N MET A 50 0.32 2.19 -11.97
CA MET A 50 0.91 1.96 -13.29
C MET A 50 -0.15 1.97 -14.41
N ARG A 51 -1.31 1.35 -14.19
CA ARG A 51 -2.41 1.36 -15.17
C ARG A 51 -2.98 2.77 -15.38
N LEU A 52 -3.07 3.57 -14.32
CA LEU A 52 -3.49 4.97 -14.42
C LEU A 52 -2.49 5.80 -15.25
N ASP A 53 -1.19 5.62 -14.99
CA ASP A 53 -0.11 6.29 -15.75
C ASP A 53 -0.13 5.87 -17.22
N GLU A 54 -0.26 4.58 -17.52
CA GLU A 54 -0.42 4.05 -18.88
C GLU A 54 -1.66 4.59 -19.60
N ALA A 55 -2.74 4.86 -18.86
CA ALA A 55 -3.95 5.49 -19.38
C ALA A 55 -3.82 7.01 -19.57
N GLY A 56 -2.66 7.60 -19.23
CA GLY A 56 -2.34 9.02 -19.41
C GLY A 56 -2.80 9.92 -18.27
N TYR A 57 -3.19 9.36 -17.12
CA TYR A 57 -3.56 10.15 -15.95
C TYR A 57 -2.33 10.59 -15.17
N ARG A 58 -2.26 11.89 -14.86
CA ARG A 58 -1.17 12.45 -14.06
C ARG A 58 -1.46 12.25 -12.58
N ILE A 59 -0.77 11.31 -11.94
CA ILE A 59 -0.80 11.14 -10.50
C ILE A 59 0.03 12.25 -9.84
N VAL A 60 -0.60 13.04 -8.97
CA VAL A 60 0.06 14.15 -8.27
C VAL A 60 0.46 13.80 -6.83
N MET A 61 -0.27 12.89 -6.19
CA MET A 61 0.09 12.31 -4.89
C MET A 61 -0.66 11.01 -4.63
N HIS A 62 -0.22 10.27 -3.61
CA HIS A 62 -0.93 9.11 -3.09
C HIS A 62 -0.82 9.08 -1.56
N ILE A 63 -1.84 8.60 -0.85
CA ILE A 63 -1.91 8.57 0.62
C ILE A 63 -2.57 7.25 1.01
N HIS A 64 -1.88 6.41 1.78
CA HIS A 64 -2.35 5.05 2.07
C HIS A 64 -2.71 4.31 0.77
N ASP A 65 -3.98 4.01 0.56
CA ASP A 65 -4.60 3.36 -0.60
C ASP A 65 -5.28 4.36 -1.58
N GLU A 66 -5.22 5.65 -1.30
CA GLU A 66 -5.77 6.72 -2.13
C GLU A 66 -4.75 7.23 -3.16
N VAL A 67 -5.23 7.51 -4.38
CA VAL A 67 -4.47 8.18 -5.44
C VAL A 67 -5.18 9.46 -5.83
N VAL A 68 -4.45 10.56 -5.87
CA VAL A 68 -4.94 11.85 -6.35
C VAL A 68 -4.37 12.12 -7.74
N ILE A 69 -5.26 12.41 -8.69
CA ILE A 69 -4.91 12.65 -10.08
C ILE A 69 -5.37 14.05 -10.53
N GLU A 70 -4.58 14.69 -11.38
CA GLU A 70 -5.06 15.80 -12.20
C GLU A 70 -5.60 15.24 -13.51
N ALA A 71 -6.87 15.48 -13.80
CA ALA A 71 -7.55 14.97 -14.98
C ALA A 71 -8.42 16.05 -15.64
N PRO A 72 -8.62 16.00 -16.97
CA PRO A 72 -9.57 16.91 -17.64
C PRO A 72 -11.01 16.64 -17.17
N GLU A 73 -11.90 17.63 -17.29
CA GLU A 73 -13.33 17.49 -16.94
C GLU A 73 -14.06 16.37 -17.69
N THR A 74 -13.50 15.92 -18.81
CA THR A 74 -14.03 14.81 -19.62
C THR A 74 -13.64 13.42 -19.08
N ALA A 75 -12.79 13.34 -18.05
CA ALA A 75 -12.43 12.08 -17.42
C ALA A 75 -13.62 11.46 -16.68
N SER A 76 -13.82 10.15 -16.86
CA SER A 76 -14.85 9.40 -16.11
C SER A 76 -14.25 8.85 -14.82
N LEU A 77 -14.83 9.28 -13.70
CA LEU A 77 -14.51 8.77 -12.37
C LEU A 77 -14.77 7.26 -12.30
N GLU A 78 -15.85 6.77 -12.90
CA GLU A 78 -16.20 5.35 -12.92
C GLU A 78 -15.10 4.51 -13.57
N LYS A 79 -14.54 4.98 -14.70
CA LYS A 79 -13.43 4.30 -15.39
C LYS A 79 -12.15 4.31 -14.55
N ILE A 80 -11.88 5.39 -13.84
CA ILE A 80 -10.73 5.49 -12.92
C ILE A 80 -10.90 4.50 -11.77
N CYS A 81 -12.08 4.44 -11.15
CA CYS A 81 -12.41 3.47 -10.11
C CYS A 81 -12.34 2.02 -10.63
N GLU A 82 -12.76 1.75 -11.87
CA GLU A 82 -12.62 0.41 -12.47
C GLU A 82 -11.14 -0.01 -12.61
N MET A 83 -10.27 0.90 -13.06
CA MET A 83 -8.84 0.60 -13.19
C MET A 83 -8.17 0.41 -11.83
N MET A 84 -8.54 1.22 -10.84
CA MET A 84 -8.08 1.09 -9.45
C MET A 84 -8.56 -0.20 -8.80
N GLY A 85 -9.81 -0.58 -9.06
CA GLY A 85 -10.44 -1.80 -8.54
C GLY A 85 -10.06 -3.08 -9.30
N ARG A 86 -9.26 -3.00 -10.37
CA ARG A 86 -8.85 -4.18 -11.13
C ARG A 86 -7.89 -5.04 -10.33
N THR A 87 -8.35 -6.27 -10.05
CA THR A 87 -7.55 -7.28 -9.34
C THR A 87 -6.34 -7.70 -10.16
N PRO A 88 -5.11 -7.66 -9.59
CA PRO A 88 -3.92 -8.19 -10.23
C PRO A 88 -4.03 -9.67 -10.59
N ALA A 89 -3.35 -10.08 -11.66
CA ALA A 89 -3.36 -11.48 -12.11
C ALA A 89 -2.80 -12.47 -11.07
N TRP A 90 -1.87 -12.03 -10.24
CA TRP A 90 -1.28 -12.84 -9.16
C TRP A 90 -2.17 -12.93 -7.91
N ALA A 91 -3.20 -12.07 -7.81
CA ALA A 91 -4.14 -12.00 -6.70
C ALA A 91 -5.54 -12.50 -7.10
N ASP A 92 -5.62 -13.46 -8.02
CA ASP A 92 -6.89 -13.98 -8.54
C ASP A 92 -7.84 -14.39 -7.40
N GLY A 93 -9.11 -14.01 -7.56
CA GLY A 93 -10.15 -14.19 -6.54
C GLY A 93 -10.20 -13.14 -5.43
N LEU A 94 -9.24 -12.20 -5.33
CA LEU A 94 -9.35 -11.08 -4.40
C LEU A 94 -10.49 -10.14 -4.84
N LEU A 95 -11.46 -9.88 -3.95
CA LEU A 95 -12.55 -8.96 -4.22
C LEU A 95 -12.11 -7.51 -3.98
N LEU A 96 -11.46 -6.92 -4.99
CA LEU A 96 -11.00 -5.53 -4.94
C LEU A 96 -12.10 -4.57 -5.45
N ARG A 97 -12.23 -3.42 -4.78
CA ARG A 97 -13.14 -2.33 -5.17
C ARG A 97 -12.44 -1.00 -4.89
N ALA A 98 -12.73 0.00 -5.71
CA ALA A 98 -12.30 1.36 -5.48
C ALA A 98 -13.52 2.29 -5.53
N ASP A 99 -13.44 3.36 -4.75
CA ASP A 99 -14.40 4.45 -4.73
C ASP A 99 -13.63 5.78 -4.77
N GLY A 100 -14.29 6.86 -5.17
CA GLY A 100 -13.64 8.15 -5.32
C GLY A 100 -14.62 9.28 -5.54
N TYR A 101 -14.09 10.50 -5.63
CA TYR A 101 -14.86 11.70 -5.88
C TYR A 101 -14.05 12.70 -6.70
N VAL A 102 -14.74 13.70 -7.26
CA VAL A 102 -14.12 14.81 -7.99
C VAL A 102 -14.18 16.07 -7.13
N CYS A 103 -13.07 16.80 -7.02
CA CYS A 103 -13.04 18.08 -6.35
C CYS A 103 -11.94 18.99 -6.91
N ASP A 104 -12.19 20.30 -6.90
CA ASP A 104 -11.24 21.32 -7.38
C ASP A 104 -10.02 21.51 -6.47
N PHE A 105 -10.12 21.05 -5.22
CA PHE A 105 -9.04 21.11 -4.25
C PHE A 105 -9.08 19.89 -3.34
N TYR A 106 -7.89 19.45 -2.91
CA TYR A 106 -7.76 18.32 -2.00
C TYR A 106 -8.55 18.59 -0.71
N LYS A 107 -9.44 17.67 -0.35
CA LYS A 107 -10.15 17.66 0.92
C LYS A 107 -9.73 16.40 1.65
N LYS A 108 -9.15 16.58 2.82
CA LYS A 108 -8.92 15.45 3.72
C LYS A 108 -10.26 15.11 4.37
N ASP A 109 -10.77 13.92 4.10
CA ASP A 109 -11.79 13.30 4.95
C ASP A 109 -11.16 12.77 6.25
#